data_AF-A0A8J7X2G4-F1
#
_entry.id   AF-A0A8J7X2G4-F1
#
_cell.length_a   1.000
_cell.length_b   1.000
_cell.length_c   1.000
_cell.angle_alpha   90.00
_cell.angle_beta   90.00
_cell.angle_gamma   90.00
#
_symmetry.space_group_name_H-M   'P 1'
#
loop_
_entity.id
_entity.type
_entity.pdbx_description
1 polymer ?
#
loop_
_entity_poly.entity_id
_entity_poly.type
_entity_poly.pdbx_seq_one_letter_code
_entity_poly.pdbx_strand_id
1 'polypeptide(L)'
;MDVSKVHFLVHPGYGLSGHKYGTVSLSEFGCLQESRLLRLYGEKIGSIEDDGSQVLVILAPTRGGKLRDDVKVDSPWIGFIKEAKDRLGSRCVVFSSPLFLPVAEDNMVVEDGERGVFADKLRKTLSVRGLNVGDETESEVWGQSTNYCVKLAYDWVESYMGFKGKPVIPGKSTDLGLLDASILESELRSLGRAGYKTVNRR
;
A
#
# COMPACT_ATOMS: atom_id res chain seq x y z
N MET A 1 7.39 23.12 7.17
CA MET A 1 6.16 23.20 6.38
C MET A 1 5.12 22.39 7.11
N ASP A 2 3.96 22.98 7.35
CA ASP A 2 2.93 22.32 8.14
C ASP A 2 2.09 21.41 7.25
N VAL A 3 1.90 20.18 7.71
CA VAL A 3 1.24 19.12 6.97
C VAL A 3 -0.24 19.12 7.33
N SER A 4 -1.10 19.37 6.35
CA SER A 4 -2.55 19.34 6.48
C SER A 4 -3.07 17.89 6.55
N LYS A 5 -2.43 16.97 5.81
CA LYS A 5 -2.86 15.58 5.71
C LYS A 5 -1.73 14.60 5.46
N VAL A 6 -1.78 13.45 6.14
CA VAL A 6 -0.91 12.29 5.88
C VAL A 6 -1.71 11.15 5.28
N HIS A 7 -1.26 10.71 4.12
CA HIS A 7 -1.82 9.58 3.40
C HIS A 7 -0.99 8.33 3.65
N PHE A 8 -1.60 7.28 4.17
CA PHE A 8 -0.95 6.00 4.42
C PHE A 8 -1.35 5.00 3.36
N LEU A 9 -0.42 4.59 2.52
CA LEU A 9 -0.65 3.55 1.52
C LEU A 9 -0.12 2.21 2.03
N VAL A 10 -1.02 1.27 2.25
CA VAL A 10 -0.69 -0.12 2.56
C VAL A 10 -0.40 -0.88 1.26
N HIS A 11 0.67 -1.66 1.27
CA HIS A 11 1.08 -2.50 0.15
C HIS A 11 -0.06 -3.40 -0.40
N PRO A 12 0.03 -3.78 -1.69
CA PRO A 12 -0.86 -4.80 -2.25
C PRO A 12 -0.54 -6.20 -1.66
N GLY A 13 -1.56 -7.04 -1.50
CA GLY A 13 -1.39 -8.41 -0.98
C GLY A 13 -0.72 -9.38 -1.97
N TYR A 14 -0.72 -9.06 -3.27
CA TYR A 14 -0.33 -10.00 -4.34
C TYR A 14 1.19 -10.10 -4.54
N GLY A 15 1.94 -9.00 -4.35
CA GLY A 15 3.38 -8.93 -4.59
C GLY A 15 4.28 -9.75 -3.65
N LEU A 16 3.72 -10.36 -2.59
CA LEU A 16 4.47 -11.23 -1.67
C LEU A 16 4.43 -12.73 -2.03
N SER A 17 3.60 -13.11 -3.01
CA SER A 17 3.31 -14.51 -3.32
C SER A 17 4.04 -15.07 -4.57
N GLY A 18 4.67 -14.20 -5.37
CA GLY A 18 5.26 -14.56 -6.67
C GLY A 18 6.48 -15.50 -6.63
N HIS A 19 7.12 -15.69 -5.48
CA HIS A 19 8.32 -16.54 -5.35
C HIS A 19 8.10 -17.88 -4.63
N LYS A 20 6.92 -18.14 -4.05
CA LYS A 20 6.67 -19.41 -3.33
C LYS A 20 5.81 -20.41 -4.08
N TYR A 21 5.07 -20.00 -5.11
CA TYR A 21 4.19 -20.90 -5.85
C TYR A 21 4.61 -20.96 -7.32
N GLY A 22 5.68 -21.71 -7.56
CA GLY A 22 5.89 -22.27 -8.89
C GLY A 22 4.67 -23.10 -9.27
N THR A 23 4.20 -22.88 -10.50
CA THR A 23 3.21 -23.67 -11.25
C THR A 23 1.71 -23.31 -11.08
N VAL A 24 1.13 -22.99 -12.26
CA VAL A 24 -0.28 -23.06 -12.70
C VAL A 24 -1.18 -21.83 -12.49
N SER A 25 -1.35 -21.05 -13.57
CA SER A 25 -2.56 -20.28 -13.97
C SER A 25 -3.16 -19.20 -13.02
N LEU A 26 -2.53 -18.89 -11.89
CA LEU A 26 -2.83 -17.71 -11.07
C LEU A 26 -1.99 -16.47 -11.46
N SER A 27 -1.00 -16.64 -12.34
CA SER A 27 0.02 -15.64 -12.64
C SER A 27 -0.49 -14.44 -13.44
N GLU A 28 -1.38 -14.60 -14.42
CA GLU A 28 -1.89 -13.45 -15.18
C GLU A 28 -3.04 -12.74 -14.45
N PHE A 29 -3.88 -13.49 -13.73
CA PHE A 29 -4.99 -12.94 -12.94
C PHE A 29 -4.47 -12.09 -11.77
N GLY A 30 -3.50 -12.61 -11.02
CA GLY A 30 -2.82 -11.86 -9.96
C GLY A 30 -2.13 -10.61 -10.50
N CYS A 31 -1.42 -10.73 -11.63
CA CYS A 31 -0.77 -9.59 -12.28
C CYS A 31 -1.76 -8.51 -12.75
N LEU A 32 -2.94 -8.88 -13.28
CA LEU A 32 -3.95 -7.91 -13.71
C LEU A 32 -4.61 -7.19 -12.53
N GLN A 33 -4.96 -7.92 -11.47
CA GLN A 33 -5.49 -7.30 -10.24
C GLN A 33 -4.45 -6.38 -9.60
N GLU A 34 -3.20 -6.81 -9.54
CA GLU A 34 -2.09 -5.98 -9.07
C GLU A 34 -1.93 -4.73 -9.95
N SER A 35 -1.85 -4.88 -11.28
CA SER A 35 -1.70 -3.74 -12.20
C SER A 35 -2.85 -2.73 -12.08
N ARG A 36 -4.09 -3.21 -11.95
CA ARG A 36 -5.26 -2.35 -11.76
C ARG A 36 -5.23 -1.62 -10.42
N LEU A 37 -4.84 -2.32 -9.35
CA LEU A 37 -4.69 -1.72 -8.03
C LEU A 37 -3.58 -0.66 -8.02
N LEU A 38 -2.43 -0.94 -8.63
CA LEU A 38 -1.35 0.02 -8.79
C LEU A 38 -1.78 1.24 -9.61
N ARG A 39 -2.59 1.05 -10.65
CA ARG A 39 -3.18 2.18 -11.40
C ARG A 39 -4.08 3.05 -10.53
N LEU A 40 -4.96 2.44 -9.73
CA LEU A 40 -5.82 3.17 -8.78
C LEU A 40 -4.97 3.92 -7.74
N TYR A 41 -3.89 3.32 -7.26
CA TYR A 41 -2.95 4.00 -6.37
C TYR A 41 -2.27 5.18 -7.08
N GLY A 42 -1.90 5.03 -8.35
CA GLY A 42 -1.34 6.10 -9.18
C GLY A 42 -2.30 7.27 -9.35
N GLU A 43 -3.57 6.99 -9.66
CA GLU A 43 -4.64 7.99 -9.73
C GLU A 43 -4.79 8.75 -8.40
N LYS A 44 -4.76 8.02 -7.27
CA LYS A 44 -4.86 8.63 -5.93
C LYS A 44 -3.63 9.49 -5.61
N ILE A 45 -2.42 9.07 -5.97
CA ILE A 45 -1.21 9.90 -5.86
C ILE A 45 -1.31 11.16 -6.73
N GLY A 46 -1.89 11.04 -7.93
CA GLY A 46 -2.22 12.17 -8.80
C GLY A 46 -3.14 13.20 -8.13
N SER A 47 -4.00 12.75 -7.22
CA SER A 47 -4.91 13.64 -6.47
C SER A 47 -4.29 14.31 -5.23
N ILE A 48 -3.07 13.91 -4.83
CA ILE A 48 -2.36 14.58 -3.73
C ILE A 48 -1.94 15.96 -4.20
N GLU A 49 -2.27 16.97 -3.39
CA GLU A 49 -1.99 18.38 -3.70
C GLU A 49 -0.49 18.65 -3.86
N ASP A 50 -0.16 19.50 -4.84
CA ASP A 50 1.21 19.88 -5.17
C ASP A 50 1.70 21.10 -4.34
N ASP A 51 0.85 21.66 -3.49
CA ASP A 51 1.15 22.78 -2.59
C ASP A 51 2.14 22.43 -1.46
N GLY A 52 2.44 21.13 -1.31
CA GLY A 52 3.34 20.58 -0.32
C GLY A 52 2.69 20.24 1.02
N SER A 53 1.45 20.64 1.27
CA SER A 53 0.77 20.43 2.55
C SER A 53 0.42 18.96 2.82
N GLN A 54 0.48 18.11 1.80
CA GLN A 54 0.14 16.70 1.88
C GLN A 54 1.35 15.78 1.69
N VAL A 55 1.37 14.69 2.48
CA VAL A 55 2.46 13.71 2.54
C VAL A 55 1.94 12.31 2.27
N LEU A 56 2.72 11.49 1.56
CA LEU A 56 2.47 10.07 1.37
C LEU A 56 3.45 9.23 2.20
N VAL A 57 2.91 8.27 2.95
CA VAL A 57 3.65 7.26 3.69
C VAL A 57 3.28 5.88 3.14
N ILE A 58 4.22 5.23 2.46
CA ILE A 58 4.04 3.89 1.92
C ILE A 58 4.51 2.86 2.96
N LEU A 59 3.61 1.97 3.37
CA LEU A 59 3.85 0.89 4.32
C LEU A 59 4.16 -0.41 3.57
N ALA A 60 5.44 -0.72 3.42
CA ALA A 60 5.93 -1.94 2.78
C ALA A 60 6.10 -3.07 3.82
N PRO A 61 5.49 -4.26 3.60
CA PRO A 61 5.48 -5.38 4.55
C PRO A 61 6.77 -6.20 4.46
N THR A 62 7.66 -5.84 3.55
CA THR A 62 8.91 -6.54 3.32
C THR A 62 9.95 -6.08 4.34
N ARG A 63 10.83 -7.02 4.72
CA ARG A 63 12.06 -6.67 5.42
C ARG A 63 12.86 -5.68 4.59
N GLY A 64 13.52 -4.70 5.21
CA GLY A 64 14.33 -3.72 4.49
C GLY A 64 15.34 -4.35 3.52
N GLY A 65 15.90 -5.53 3.83
CA GLY A 65 16.74 -6.33 2.92
C GLY A 65 15.98 -6.84 1.70
N LYS A 66 14.81 -7.43 1.89
CA LYS A 66 13.94 -7.92 0.81
C LYS A 66 13.44 -6.79 -0.09
N LEU A 67 13.09 -5.63 0.48
CA LEU A 67 12.75 -4.44 -0.31
C LEU A 67 13.91 -4.02 -1.22
N ARG A 68 15.16 -4.11 -0.75
CA ARG A 68 16.34 -3.82 -1.60
C ARG A 68 16.51 -4.84 -2.73
N ASP A 69 16.18 -6.11 -2.48
CA ASP A 69 16.25 -7.14 -3.52
C ASP A 69 15.12 -6.97 -4.54
N ASP A 70 13.90 -6.63 -4.09
CA ASP A 70 12.78 -6.28 -4.97
C ASP A 70 13.13 -5.08 -5.87
N VAL A 71 13.92 -4.11 -5.35
CA VAL A 71 14.40 -2.97 -6.14
C VAL A 71 15.33 -3.39 -7.28
N LYS A 72 16.10 -4.47 -7.13
CA LYS A 72 17.03 -4.96 -8.17
C LYS A 72 16.29 -5.62 -9.33
N VAL A 73 15.13 -6.22 -9.07
CA VAL A 73 14.32 -6.95 -10.07
C VAL A 73 13.23 -6.09 -10.71
N ASP A 74 13.15 -4.81 -10.33
CA ASP A 74 12.22 -3.81 -10.85
C ASP A 74 10.77 -4.28 -10.91
N SER A 75 10.27 -4.81 -9.79
CA SER A 75 8.88 -5.28 -9.73
C SER A 75 7.89 -4.13 -9.95
N PRO A 76 6.67 -4.40 -10.46
CA PRO A 76 5.65 -3.37 -10.68
C PRO A 76 5.38 -2.51 -9.43
N TRP A 77 5.40 -3.11 -8.24
CA TRP A 77 5.28 -2.39 -6.96
C TRP A 77 6.45 -1.42 -6.71
N ILE A 78 7.68 -1.81 -7.05
CA ILE A 78 8.83 -0.90 -6.97
C ILE A 78 8.72 0.21 -8.00
N GLY A 79 8.30 -0.10 -9.23
CA GLY A 79 8.05 0.91 -10.27
C GLY A 79 7.07 1.98 -9.78
N PHE A 80 5.98 1.54 -9.16
CA PHE A 80 5.01 2.42 -8.51
C PHE A 80 5.63 3.27 -7.37
N ILE A 81 6.45 2.67 -6.49
CA ILE A 81 7.13 3.44 -5.42
C ILE A 81 8.06 4.51 -6.01
N LYS A 82 8.76 4.21 -7.11
CA LYS A 82 9.62 5.18 -7.80
C LYS A 82 8.78 6.33 -8.36
N GLU A 83 7.69 6.02 -9.07
CA GLU A 83 6.76 7.04 -9.59
C GLU A 83 6.21 7.95 -8.48
N ALA A 84 5.80 7.37 -7.35
CA ALA A 84 5.32 8.12 -6.19
C ALA A 84 6.40 9.08 -5.65
N LYS A 85 7.65 8.61 -5.57
CA LYS A 85 8.79 9.43 -5.14
C LYS A 85 9.16 10.51 -6.15
N ASP A 86 9.10 10.22 -7.44
CA ASP A 86 9.43 11.17 -8.50
C ASP A 86 8.40 12.32 -8.50
N ARG A 87 7.12 12.02 -8.29
CA ARG A 87 6.07 13.05 -8.18
C ARG A 87 6.15 13.86 -6.89
N LEU A 88 6.26 13.21 -5.74
CA LEU A 88 6.09 13.86 -4.43
C LEU A 88 7.41 14.29 -3.78
N GLY A 89 8.55 13.81 -4.28
CA GLY A 89 9.87 14.10 -3.76
C GLY A 89 10.03 13.72 -2.28
N SER A 90 10.48 14.67 -1.47
CA SER A 90 10.67 14.48 -0.02
C SER A 90 9.37 14.17 0.74
N ARG A 91 8.21 14.48 0.15
CA ARG A 91 6.87 14.22 0.72
C ARG A 91 6.43 12.77 0.56
N CYS A 92 7.19 11.94 -0.15
CA CYS A 92 6.98 10.49 -0.15
C CYS A 92 7.98 9.80 0.79
N VAL A 93 7.47 9.17 1.85
CA VAL A 93 8.24 8.36 2.79
C VAL A 93 7.87 6.89 2.55
N VAL A 94 8.87 6.02 2.42
CA VAL A 94 8.65 4.58 2.36
C VAL A 94 9.17 3.97 3.64
N PHE A 95 8.29 3.29 4.36
CA PHE A 95 8.60 2.55 5.57
C PHE A 95 8.51 1.06 5.28
N SER A 96 9.65 0.40 5.33
CA SER A 96 9.72 -1.06 5.30
C SER A 96 9.58 -1.63 6.70
N SER A 97 8.98 -2.82 6.79
CA SER A 97 8.88 -3.59 8.03
C SER A 97 8.16 -2.86 9.19
N PRO A 98 6.98 -2.26 8.96
CA PRO A 98 6.15 -1.82 10.08
C PRO A 98 5.77 -3.05 10.92
N LEU A 99 6.14 -3.03 12.20
CA LEU A 99 5.94 -4.15 13.13
C LEU A 99 4.45 -4.53 13.28
N PHE A 100 3.55 -3.55 13.14
CA PHE A 100 2.11 -3.79 13.22
C PHE A 100 1.52 -4.48 11.97
N LEU A 101 2.26 -4.61 10.85
CA LEU A 101 1.80 -5.37 9.69
C LEU A 101 2.41 -6.78 9.68
N PRO A 102 1.65 -7.81 9.30
CA PRO A 102 2.18 -9.16 9.15
C PRO A 102 3.23 -9.19 8.04
N VAL A 103 4.38 -9.77 8.33
CA VAL A 103 5.44 -10.03 7.35
C VAL A 103 5.19 -11.42 6.76
N ALA A 104 5.24 -11.56 5.44
CA ALA A 104 4.93 -12.82 4.73
C ALA A 104 5.80 -14.04 5.11
N GLU A 105 6.89 -13.83 5.86
CA GLU A 105 7.84 -14.88 6.20
C GLU A 105 7.78 -15.30 7.66
N ASP A 106 7.38 -14.42 8.58
CA ASP A 106 7.34 -14.71 10.02
C ASP A 106 6.07 -14.06 10.60
N ASN A 107 5.10 -14.87 11.03
CA ASN A 107 3.90 -14.44 11.74
C ASN A 107 4.25 -13.96 13.17
N MET A 108 5.10 -12.95 13.31
CA MET A 108 5.47 -12.42 14.61
C MET A 108 4.31 -11.63 15.21
N VAL A 109 3.89 -12.03 16.40
CA VAL A 109 2.98 -11.26 17.26
C VAL A 109 3.80 -10.12 17.86
N VAL A 110 3.39 -8.88 17.60
CA VAL A 110 4.07 -7.68 18.09
C VAL A 110 3.32 -7.12 19.29
N GLU A 111 4.06 -6.94 20.40
CA GLU A 111 3.57 -6.33 21.63
C GLU A 111 3.32 -4.82 21.45
N ASP A 112 2.31 -4.27 22.14
CA ASP A 112 1.84 -2.90 21.94
C ASP A 112 2.90 -1.81 22.20
N GLY A 113 3.89 -2.08 23.05
CA GLY A 113 5.00 -1.14 23.34
C GLY A 113 5.88 -0.84 22.12
N GLU A 114 6.02 -1.78 21.18
CA GLU A 114 6.86 -1.61 20.00
C GLU A 114 6.16 -0.81 18.89
N ARG A 115 4.83 -0.73 18.93
CA ARG A 115 4.01 -0.01 17.94
C ARG A 115 4.13 1.51 18.07
N GLY A 116 4.25 2.02 19.30
CA GLY A 116 4.47 3.45 19.58
C GLY A 116 5.82 3.95 19.08
N VAL A 117 6.88 3.13 19.23
CA VAL A 117 8.23 3.44 18.72
C VAL A 117 8.22 3.72 17.22
N PHE A 118 7.36 3.04 16.47
CA PHE A 118 7.23 3.24 15.03
C PHE A 118 6.60 4.60 14.69
N ALA A 119 5.62 5.05 15.47
CA ALA A 119 4.99 6.36 15.29
C ALA A 119 5.99 7.48 15.54
N ASP A 120 6.78 7.36 16.61
CA ASP A 120 7.87 8.31 16.93
C ASP A 120 8.91 8.36 15.82
N LYS A 121 9.29 7.20 15.27
CA LYS A 121 10.24 7.11 14.17
C LYS A 121 9.70 7.78 12.91
N LEU A 122 8.41 7.62 12.60
CA LEU A 122 7.78 8.29 11.46
C LEU A 122 7.75 9.80 11.68
N ARG A 123 7.27 10.28 12.83
CA ARG A 123 7.27 11.72 13.16
C ARG A 123 8.65 12.34 13.07
N LYS A 124 9.67 11.68 13.63
CA LYS A 124 11.07 12.12 13.51
C LYS A 124 11.53 12.18 12.06
N THR A 125 11.18 11.18 11.24
CA THR A 125 11.54 11.15 9.82
C THR A 125 10.89 12.32 9.06
N LEU A 126 9.61 12.61 9.33
CA LEU A 126 8.90 13.74 8.74
C LEU A 126 9.51 15.08 9.18
N SER A 127 9.77 15.25 10.47
CA SER A 127 10.39 16.46 11.03
C SER A 127 11.78 16.74 10.44
N VAL A 128 12.65 15.73 10.29
CA VAL A 128 13.96 15.87 9.63
C VAL A 128 13.84 16.32 8.17
N ARG A 129 12.73 16.01 7.51
CA ARG A 129 12.43 16.45 6.14
C ARG A 129 11.73 17.82 6.10
N GLY A 130 11.56 18.50 7.23
CA GLY A 130 10.84 19.76 7.34
C GLY A 130 9.32 19.65 7.20
N LEU A 131 8.77 18.44 7.37
CA LEU A 131 7.35 18.12 7.31
C LEU A 131 6.80 18.04 8.74
N ASN A 132 6.14 19.12 9.19
CA ASN A 132 5.64 19.24 10.54
C ASN A 132 4.22 18.66 10.58
N VAL A 133 4.05 17.53 11.26
CA VAL A 133 2.74 16.94 11.56
C VAL A 133 2.36 17.27 12.99
N GLY A 134 1.08 17.56 13.24
CA GLY A 134 0.56 17.91 14.56
C GLY A 134 -0.88 17.42 14.75
N ASP A 135 -1.50 17.85 15.85
CA ASP A 135 -2.83 17.36 16.25
C ASP A 135 -3.95 17.79 15.28
N GLU A 136 -3.70 18.83 14.47
CA GLU A 136 -4.62 19.29 13.42
C GLU A 136 -4.42 18.56 12.08
N THR A 137 -3.36 17.76 11.93
CA THR A 137 -3.08 17.01 10.72
C THR A 137 -4.11 15.90 10.55
N GLU A 138 -4.79 15.86 9.40
CA GLU A 138 -5.71 14.78 9.04
C GLU A 138 -4.96 13.51 8.59
N SER A 139 -5.66 12.38 8.56
CA SER A 139 -5.09 11.17 7.98
C SER A 139 -6.07 10.31 7.18
N GLU A 140 -5.54 9.68 6.14
CA GLU A 140 -6.25 8.69 5.35
C GLU A 140 -5.43 7.40 5.25
N VAL A 141 -6.10 6.25 5.32
CA VAL A 141 -5.46 4.94 5.11
C VAL A 141 -6.04 4.30 3.87
N TRP A 142 -5.16 3.95 2.96
CA TRP A 142 -5.47 3.39 1.65
C TRP A 142 -4.88 2.00 1.51
N GLY A 143 -5.50 1.24 0.63
CA GLY A 143 -5.04 -0.08 0.25
C GLY A 143 -6.22 -0.90 -0.26
N GLN A 144 -5.98 -2.16 -0.55
CA GLN A 144 -7.06 -3.11 -0.84
C GLN A 144 -7.94 -3.28 0.41
N SER A 145 -9.11 -2.65 0.40
CA SER A 145 -9.93 -2.34 1.58
C SER A 145 -10.42 -3.55 2.37
N THR A 146 -10.55 -4.71 1.71
CA THR A 146 -10.97 -5.97 2.34
C THR A 146 -9.88 -6.65 3.15
N ASN A 147 -8.65 -6.12 3.18
CA ASN A 147 -7.51 -6.79 3.79
C ASN A 147 -7.19 -6.32 5.21
N TYR A 148 -6.90 -7.32 6.04
CA TYR A 148 -6.43 -7.22 7.41
C TYR A 148 -5.33 -6.15 7.61
N CYS A 149 -4.40 -5.99 6.67
CA CYS A 149 -3.32 -5.00 6.77
C CYS A 149 -3.82 -3.54 6.74
N VAL A 150 -4.88 -3.22 5.99
CA VAL A 150 -5.46 -1.87 5.97
C VAL A 150 -6.08 -1.55 7.32
N LYS A 151 -6.79 -2.52 7.90
CA LYS A 151 -7.36 -2.38 9.24
C LYS A 151 -6.26 -2.22 10.30
N LEU A 152 -5.20 -3.02 10.25
CA LEU A 152 -4.08 -2.88 11.19
C LEU A 152 -3.39 -1.52 11.08
N ALA A 153 -3.19 -1.02 9.86
CA ALA A 153 -2.65 0.32 9.64
C ALA A 153 -3.60 1.40 10.17
N TYR A 154 -4.90 1.27 9.92
CA TYR A 154 -5.93 2.16 10.46
C TYR A 154 -5.88 2.21 11.99
N ASP A 155 -5.97 1.04 12.66
CA ASP A 155 -5.99 0.93 14.11
C ASP A 155 -4.70 1.52 14.72
N TRP A 156 -3.56 1.30 14.04
CA TRP A 156 -2.28 1.88 14.44
C TRP A 156 -2.22 3.40 14.27
N VAL A 157 -2.69 3.96 13.14
CA VAL A 157 -2.71 5.41 12.94
C VAL A 157 -3.63 6.07 14.00
N GLU A 158 -4.83 5.52 14.20
CA GLU A 158 -5.78 6.03 15.20
C GLU A 158 -5.18 6.02 16.61
N SER A 159 -4.48 4.95 16.98
CA SER A 159 -4.00 4.76 18.35
C SER A 159 -2.71 5.52 18.67
N TYR A 160 -1.83 5.75 17.70
CA TYR A 160 -0.45 6.21 17.97
C TYR A 160 -0.06 7.51 17.28
N MET A 161 -0.73 7.90 16.19
CA MET A 161 -0.32 9.09 15.43
C MET A 161 -0.92 10.40 15.94
N GLY A 162 -1.85 10.37 16.90
CA GLY A 162 -2.38 11.59 17.56
C GLY A 162 -2.85 12.66 16.56
N PHE A 163 -3.40 12.22 15.43
CA PHE A 163 -3.87 13.09 14.36
C PHE A 163 -5.31 13.53 14.60
N LYS A 164 -5.76 14.50 13.80
CA LYS A 164 -7.09 15.07 13.91
C LYS A 164 -8.14 14.02 13.56
N GLY A 165 -8.98 13.70 14.56
CA GLY A 165 -10.07 12.75 14.39
C GLY A 165 -9.59 11.34 14.05
N LYS A 166 -10.51 10.52 13.55
CA LYS A 166 -10.19 9.16 13.10
C LYS A 166 -9.63 9.19 11.68
N PRO A 167 -8.69 8.28 11.34
CA PRO A 167 -8.27 8.13 9.96
C PRO A 167 -9.47 7.84 9.06
N VAL A 168 -9.43 8.26 7.80
CA VAL A 168 -10.48 7.92 6.83
C VAL A 168 -10.00 6.79 5.93
N ILE A 169 -10.83 5.77 5.73
CA ILE A 169 -10.65 4.79 4.65
C ILE A 169 -11.55 5.22 3.49
N PRO A 170 -11.02 5.77 2.40
CA PRO A 170 -11.83 6.26 1.30
C PRO A 170 -12.45 5.07 0.53
N GLY A 171 -13.74 4.83 0.74
CA GLY A 171 -14.43 3.58 0.37
C GLY A 171 -14.52 3.20 -1.12
N LYS A 172 -13.94 3.99 -2.05
CA LYS A 172 -13.93 3.69 -3.50
C LYS A 172 -12.58 3.83 -4.19
N SER A 173 -11.59 4.47 -3.56
CA SER A 173 -10.38 4.90 -4.30
C SER A 173 -9.29 3.84 -4.41
N THR A 174 -9.39 2.75 -3.64
CA THR A 174 -8.36 1.70 -3.63
C THR A 174 -8.91 0.27 -3.46
N ASP A 175 -10.24 0.11 -3.49
CA ASP A 175 -10.87 -1.19 -3.34
C ASP A 175 -11.04 -1.88 -4.69
N LEU A 176 -10.35 -3.00 -4.88
CA LEU A 176 -10.84 -4.03 -5.77
C LEU A 176 -11.64 -4.98 -4.89
N GLY A 177 -12.92 -4.68 -4.68
CA GLY A 177 -13.85 -5.71 -4.22
C GLY A 177 -13.62 -6.94 -5.10
N LEU A 178 -13.51 -8.14 -4.51
CA LEU A 178 -13.18 -9.39 -5.22
C LEU A 178 -13.89 -9.40 -6.57
N LEU A 179 -13.16 -9.11 -7.65
CA LEU A 179 -13.78 -8.98 -8.96
C LEU A 179 -14.43 -10.32 -9.27
N ASP A 180 -15.72 -10.27 -9.56
CA ASP A 180 -16.43 -11.41 -10.11
C ASP A 180 -15.67 -11.86 -11.37
N ALA A 181 -15.35 -13.15 -11.44
CA ALA A 181 -14.60 -13.75 -12.53
C ALA A 181 -15.18 -13.38 -13.92
N SER A 182 -16.49 -13.11 -13.99
CA SER A 182 -17.21 -12.69 -15.19
C SER A 182 -16.81 -11.31 -15.75
N ILE A 183 -16.59 -10.30 -14.90
CA ILE A 183 -16.14 -8.95 -15.34
C ILE A 183 -14.71 -9.04 -15.90
N LEU A 184 -13.91 -9.91 -15.29
CA LEU A 184 -12.51 -10.12 -15.64
C LEU A 184 -12.34 -10.91 -16.95
N GLU A 185 -13.20 -11.90 -17.22
CA GLU A 185 -13.28 -12.56 -18.52
C GLU A 185 -13.58 -11.56 -19.65
N SER A 186 -14.43 -10.57 -19.41
CA SER A 186 -14.74 -9.52 -20.38
C SER A 186 -13.52 -8.63 -20.67
N GLU A 187 -12.79 -8.19 -19.64
CA GLU A 187 -11.58 -7.38 -19.82
C GLU A 187 -10.46 -8.16 -20.53
N LEU A 188 -10.24 -9.43 -20.17
CA LEU A 188 -9.25 -10.30 -20.83
C LEU A 188 -9.58 -10.55 -22.32
N ARG A 189 -10.86 -10.74 -22.65
CA ARG A 189 -11.32 -10.85 -24.04
C ARG A 189 -11.11 -9.55 -24.81
N SER A 190 -11.37 -8.40 -24.20
CA SER A 190 -11.18 -7.09 -24.83
C SER A 190 -9.70 -6.79 -25.15
N LEU A 191 -8.77 -7.36 -24.38
CA LEU A 191 -7.32 -7.28 -24.60
C LEU A 191 -6.80 -8.32 -25.61
N GLY A 192 -7.67 -9.06 -26.30
CA GLY A 192 -7.28 -10.04 -27.31
C GLY A 192 -6.72 -11.35 -26.74
N ARG A 193 -6.81 -11.58 -25.42
CA ARG A 193 -6.34 -12.81 -24.74
C ARG A 193 -7.49 -13.80 -24.54
N ALA A 194 -8.15 -14.19 -25.63
CA ALA A 194 -9.22 -15.17 -25.63
C ALA A 194 -8.66 -16.60 -25.49
N GLY A 195 -8.31 -17.00 -24.27
CA GLY A 195 -7.75 -18.34 -24.01
C GLY A 195 -8.11 -18.99 -22.67
N TYR A 196 -8.83 -18.29 -21.79
CA TYR A 196 -9.14 -18.83 -20.47
C TYR A 196 -10.43 -19.67 -20.50
N LYS A 197 -10.28 -20.99 -20.45
CA LYS A 197 -11.37 -21.88 -20.01
C LYS A 197 -11.36 -21.91 -18.49
N THR A 198 -12.44 -21.42 -17.88
CA THR A 198 -12.76 -21.64 -16.48
C THR A 198 -12.81 -23.14 -16.20
N VAL A 199 -11.83 -23.66 -15.45
CA VAL A 199 -11.90 -25.03 -14.93
C VAL A 199 -12.89 -25.01 -13.78
N ASN A 200 -14.15 -25.29 -14.09
CA ASN A 200 -15.16 -25.55 -13.06
C ASN A 200 -14.70 -26.73 -12.20
N ARG A 201 -14.35 -26.45 -10.93
CA ARG A 201 -14.23 -27.50 -9.92
C ARG A 201 -15.63 -28.03 -9.63
N ARG A 202 -15.87 -29.29 -9.97
CA ARG A 202 -16.95 -30.11 -9.41
C ARG A 202 -16.59 -30.55 -8.01
#